data_AF-A0AAW9W8V9-F1
#
_entry.id   AF-A0AAW9W8V9-F1
#
_cell.length_a   1.000
_cell.length_b   1.000
_cell.length_c   1.000
_cell.angle_alpha   90.00
_cell.angle_beta   90.00
_cell.angle_gamma   90.00
#
_symmetry.space_group_name_H-M   'P 1'
#
loop_
_entity.id
_entity.type
_entity.pdbx_description
1 polymer ?
#
loop_
_entity_poly.entity_id
_entity_poly.type
_entity_poly.pdbx_seq_one_letter_code
_entity_poly.pdbx_strand_id
1 'polypeptide(L)'
;RNVVPNGKSYITKEFTGKLLSSEGKQFAITELEHPLFNVITNATINNVNFENVEIERSDQDNIASLANTMKGSSVITNVKITGTLSGRNNVAGFVNNTNDG
;
A
#
# COMPACT_ATOMS: atom_id res chain seq x y z
N ARG A 1 -6.93 2.67 -18.51
CA ARG A 1 -5.56 3.18 -18.27
C ARG A 1 -5.54 3.68 -16.83
N ASN A 2 -4.71 3.08 -15.99
CA ASN A 2 -4.53 3.53 -14.61
C ASN A 2 -3.84 4.90 -14.57
N VAL A 3 -4.05 5.64 -13.49
CA VAL A 3 -3.40 6.96 -13.27
C VAL A 3 -1.89 6.76 -13.31
N VAL A 4 -1.14 7.63 -14.01
CA VAL A 4 0.34 7.57 -13.94
C VAL A 4 0.78 8.13 -12.59
N PRO A 5 1.47 7.37 -11.74
CA PRO A 5 1.89 7.86 -10.44
C PRO A 5 3.02 8.87 -10.58
N ASN A 6 3.07 9.82 -9.65
CA ASN A 6 4.19 10.74 -9.50
C ASN A 6 5.31 10.09 -8.66
N GLY A 7 6.01 9.10 -9.22
CA GLY A 7 7.09 8.37 -8.53
C GLY A 7 6.73 6.92 -8.24
N LYS A 8 7.22 6.36 -7.13
CA LYS A 8 7.04 4.93 -6.81
C LYS A 8 5.62 4.54 -6.36
N SER A 9 4.73 5.50 -6.07
CA SER A 9 3.39 5.26 -5.53
C SER A 9 2.37 6.29 -6.04
N TYR A 10 1.07 6.00 -5.91
CA TYR A 10 0.01 6.91 -6.30
C TYR A 10 -0.13 8.13 -5.36
N ILE A 11 -0.09 7.89 -4.04
CA ILE A 11 -0.10 8.93 -3.01
C ILE A 11 1.32 9.13 -2.50
N THR A 12 1.95 10.18 -3.01
CA THR A 12 3.40 10.40 -2.84
C THR A 12 3.76 11.18 -1.58
N LYS A 13 2.82 11.98 -1.08
CA LYS A 13 2.89 12.69 0.20
C LYS A 13 2.54 11.74 1.35
N GLU A 14 2.87 12.14 2.58
CA GLU A 14 2.46 11.39 3.76
C GLU A 14 0.93 11.30 3.84
N PHE A 15 0.42 10.08 3.97
CA PHE A 15 -0.98 9.85 4.26
C PHE A 15 -1.19 9.82 5.77
N THR A 16 -2.03 10.75 6.23
CA THR A 16 -2.56 10.80 7.58
C THR A 16 -4.09 10.66 7.48
N GLY A 17 -4.73 10.04 8.48
CA GLY A 17 -6.19 9.87 8.49
C GLY A 17 -6.64 8.41 8.37
N LYS A 18 -7.70 8.14 7.62
CA LYS A 18 -8.32 6.82 7.57
C LYS A 18 -8.72 6.39 6.15
N LEU A 19 -8.44 5.14 5.81
CA LEU A 19 -9.00 4.45 4.64
C LEU A 19 -9.84 3.28 5.14
N LEU A 20 -11.16 3.40 4.98
CA LEU A 20 -12.15 2.49 5.55
C LEU A 20 -13.20 2.11 4.49
N SER A 21 -13.68 0.88 4.54
CA SER A 21 -14.99 0.56 3.92
C SER A 21 -16.14 1.01 4.80
N SER A 22 -17.32 1.18 4.20
CA SER A 22 -18.55 1.37 4.96
C SER A 22 -18.84 0.19 5.87
N GLU A 23 -19.46 0.44 7.02
CA GLU A 23 -19.82 -0.60 7.99
C GLU A 23 -20.59 -1.77 7.36
N GLY A 24 -20.24 -2.99 7.77
CA GLY A 24 -20.84 -4.24 7.28
C GLY A 24 -20.45 -4.64 5.85
N LYS A 25 -19.61 -3.87 5.16
CA LYS A 25 -19.10 -4.19 3.82
C LYS A 25 -17.58 -4.14 3.80
N GLN A 26 -16.96 -4.93 2.92
CA GLN A 26 -15.53 -4.90 2.67
C GLN A 26 -15.31 -4.69 1.18
N PHE A 27 -14.98 -3.45 0.79
CA PHE A 27 -14.72 -3.10 -0.60
C PHE A 27 -13.27 -3.36 -0.98
N ALA A 28 -13.01 -3.45 -2.28
CA ALA A 28 -11.68 -3.62 -2.83
C ALA A 28 -11.23 -2.40 -3.65
N ILE A 29 -9.95 -2.05 -3.54
CA ILE A 29 -9.24 -1.21 -4.51
C ILE A 29 -8.50 -2.17 -5.45
N THR A 30 -8.79 -2.10 -6.74
CA THR A 30 -8.33 -3.09 -7.72
C THR A 30 -7.29 -2.53 -8.68
N GLU A 31 -6.52 -3.42 -9.31
CA GLU A 31 -5.66 -3.10 -10.46
C GLU A 31 -4.55 -2.07 -10.13
N LEU A 32 -3.97 -2.18 -8.93
CA LEU A 32 -2.83 -1.35 -8.54
C LEU A 32 -1.55 -1.84 -9.23
N GLU A 33 -0.95 -0.99 -10.05
CA GLU A 33 0.37 -1.23 -10.65
C GLU A 33 1.52 -0.64 -9.82
N HIS A 34 1.18 0.09 -8.76
CA HIS A 34 2.10 0.72 -7.82
C HIS A 34 1.50 0.68 -6.40
N PRO A 35 2.34 0.75 -5.34
CA PRO A 35 1.81 0.94 -4.00
C PRO A 35 0.89 2.16 -3.93
N LEU A 36 -0.22 2.03 -3.19
CA LEU A 36 -1.17 3.13 -3.02
C LEU A 36 -0.51 4.32 -2.30
N PHE A 37 0.26 4.05 -1.25
CA PHE A 37 0.91 5.08 -0.43
C PHE A 37 2.42 5.03 -0.55
N ASN A 38 3.08 6.17 -0.47
CA ASN A 38 4.51 6.21 -0.20
C ASN A 38 4.77 5.99 1.30
N VAL A 39 4.15 6.85 2.12
CA VAL A 39 4.33 6.90 3.58
C VAL A 39 2.96 6.97 4.26
N ILE A 40 2.77 6.12 5.27
CA ILE A 40 1.62 6.12 6.17
C ILE A 40 2.08 6.60 7.55
N THR A 41 1.46 7.66 8.08
CA THR A 41 1.82 8.25 9.38
C THR A 41 0.56 8.45 10.24
N ASN A 42 0.55 7.89 11.45
CA ASN A 42 -0.57 8.03 12.42
C ASN A 42 -1.95 7.78 11.77
N ALA A 43 -2.07 6.76 10.92
CA ALA A 43 -3.25 6.53 10.10
C ALA A 43 -3.87 5.14 10.32
N THR A 44 -5.15 4.99 9.96
CA THR A 44 -5.87 3.72 10.06
C THR A 44 -6.28 3.24 8.67
N ILE A 45 -5.80 2.06 8.27
CA ILE A 45 -6.32 1.33 7.12
C ILE A 45 -7.08 0.13 7.67
N ASN A 46 -8.40 0.11 7.49
CA ASN A 46 -9.21 -0.96 8.09
C ASN A 46 -10.35 -1.42 7.19
N ASN A 47 -10.54 -2.73 7.12
CA ASN A 47 -11.67 -3.35 6.43
C ASN A 47 -11.75 -2.97 4.95
N VAL A 48 -10.61 -2.95 4.24
CA VAL A 48 -10.51 -2.67 2.79
C VAL A 48 -9.59 -3.73 2.18
N ASN A 49 -9.96 -4.26 1.02
CA ASN A 49 -9.15 -5.22 0.27
C ASN A 49 -8.42 -4.55 -0.89
N PHE A 50 -7.37 -5.22 -1.34
CA PHE A 50 -6.63 -4.88 -2.55
C PHE A 50 -6.57 -6.12 -3.42
N GLU A 51 -7.06 -6.02 -4.65
CA GLU A 51 -7.17 -7.15 -5.56
C GLU A 51 -6.53 -6.84 -6.90
N ASN A 52 -6.00 -7.86 -7.56
CA ASN A 52 -5.27 -7.70 -8.82
C ASN A 52 -4.14 -6.65 -8.70
N VAL A 53 -3.38 -6.69 -7.60
CA VAL A 53 -2.19 -5.86 -7.44
C VAL A 53 -1.07 -6.46 -8.31
N GLU A 54 -0.51 -5.69 -9.23
CA GLU A 54 0.51 -6.14 -10.17
C GLU A 54 1.66 -5.13 -10.23
N ILE A 55 2.59 -5.25 -9.29
CA ILE A 55 3.72 -4.31 -9.17
C ILE A 55 4.98 -5.00 -9.67
N GLU A 56 5.30 -4.77 -10.94
CA GLU A 56 6.46 -5.35 -11.62
C GLU A 56 7.59 -4.34 -11.78
N ARG A 57 8.54 -4.31 -10.85
CA ARG A 57 9.64 -3.35 -10.82
C ARG A 57 10.97 -4.07 -10.63
N SER A 58 11.27 -5.01 -11.52
CA SER A 58 12.43 -5.92 -11.43
C SER A 58 13.79 -5.21 -11.36
N ASP A 59 13.86 -3.93 -11.74
CA ASP A 59 15.04 -3.08 -11.70
C ASP A 59 15.14 -2.21 -10.42
N GLN A 60 14.10 -2.22 -9.56
CA GLN A 60 14.01 -1.38 -8.38
C GLN A 60 14.03 -2.19 -7.08
N ASP A 61 14.64 -1.60 -6.05
CA ASP A 61 14.59 -2.11 -4.69
C ASP A 61 13.39 -1.53 -3.92
N ASN A 62 13.07 -2.18 -2.81
CA ASN A 62 12.06 -1.76 -1.84
C ASN A 62 10.68 -1.66 -2.49
N ILE A 63 10.16 -2.81 -2.91
CA ILE A 63 8.82 -2.95 -3.49
C ILE A 63 7.85 -3.42 -2.42
N ALA A 64 6.71 -2.77 -2.33
CA ALA A 64 5.64 -3.14 -1.41
C ALA A 64 4.29 -3.00 -2.11
N SER A 65 3.32 -3.79 -1.70
CA SER A 65 1.96 -3.72 -2.24
C SER A 65 1.18 -2.49 -1.80
N LEU A 66 1.37 -2.02 -0.57
CA LEU A 66 0.54 -0.97 0.03
C LEU A 66 1.32 0.31 0.32
N ALA A 67 2.45 0.22 1.02
CA ALA A 67 3.28 1.39 1.33
C ALA A 67 4.79 1.11 1.45
N ASN A 68 5.63 2.08 1.14
CA ASN A 68 7.07 1.94 1.37
C ASN A 68 7.42 2.05 2.87
N THR A 69 6.77 2.97 3.59
CA THR A 69 7.02 3.21 5.01
C THR A 69 5.72 3.37 5.78
N MET A 70 5.62 2.74 6.95
CA MET A 70 4.58 2.97 7.94
C MET A 70 5.22 3.40 9.26
N LYS A 71 4.71 4.47 9.87
CA LYS A 71 5.27 4.98 11.12
C LYS A 71 4.26 5.56 12.10
N GLY A 72 4.73 5.76 13.34
CA GLY A 72 3.93 6.28 14.45
C GLY A 72 2.81 5.32 14.84
N SER A 73 1.64 5.85 15.24
CA SER A 73 0.50 5.05 15.70
C SER A 73 -0.33 4.40 14.58
N SER A 74 0.29 4.14 13.43
CA SER A 74 -0.42 3.61 12.26
C SER A 74 -0.87 2.17 12.46
N VAL A 75 -2.07 1.84 12.01
CA VAL A 75 -2.65 0.50 12.11
C VAL A 75 -3.26 0.05 10.79
N ILE A 76 -2.99 -1.20 10.42
CA ILE A 76 -3.57 -1.90 9.27
C ILE A 76 -4.28 -3.14 9.79
N THR A 77 -5.61 -3.20 9.66
CA THR A 77 -6.41 -4.30 10.24
C THR A 77 -7.50 -4.77 9.29
N ASN A 78 -7.75 -6.07 9.25
CA ASN A 78 -8.77 -6.67 8.37
C ASN A 78 -8.59 -6.27 6.89
N VAL A 79 -7.35 -6.40 6.39
CA VAL A 79 -6.98 -6.09 5.01
C VAL A 79 -6.47 -7.36 4.35
N LYS A 80 -7.01 -7.69 3.18
CA LYS A 80 -6.46 -8.70 2.29
C LYS A 80 -5.81 -8.02 1.09
N ILE A 81 -4.64 -8.50 0.69
CA ILE A 81 -3.98 -8.10 -0.56
C ILE A 81 -3.78 -9.35 -1.41
N THR A 82 -4.23 -9.32 -2.65
CA THR A 82 -4.04 -10.41 -3.63
C THR A 82 -3.39 -9.86 -4.88
N GLY A 83 -2.30 -10.48 -5.33
CA GLY A 83 -1.56 -10.02 -6.49
C GLY A 83 -0.15 -10.58 -6.60
N THR A 84 0.60 -10.03 -7.56
CA THR A 84 1.99 -10.36 -7.85
C THR A 84 2.88 -9.15 -7.59
N LEU A 85 4.02 -9.37 -6.94
CA LEU A 85 5.05 -8.38 -6.72
C LEU A 85 6.37 -8.91 -7.25
N SER A 86 7.06 -8.12 -8.07
CA SER A 86 8.41 -8.40 -8.54
C SER A 86 9.30 -7.18 -8.30
N GLY A 87 10.47 -7.41 -7.73
CA GLY A 87 11.44 -6.38 -7.37
C GLY A 87 12.85 -6.94 -7.30
N ARG A 88 13.85 -6.07 -7.38
CA ARG A 88 15.26 -6.47 -7.37
C ARG A 88 15.72 -6.96 -6.00
N ASN A 89 15.44 -6.17 -4.96
CA ASN A 89 15.71 -6.50 -3.56
C ASN A 89 14.57 -5.99 -2.67
N ASN A 90 14.34 -6.64 -1.53
CA ASN A 90 13.36 -6.25 -0.50
C ASN A 90 11.94 -6.10 -1.07
N VAL A 91 11.24 -7.22 -1.21
CA VAL A 91 9.86 -7.28 -1.70
C VAL A 91 8.94 -7.65 -0.55
N ALA A 92 8.05 -6.74 -0.16
CA ALA A 92 7.16 -6.91 0.99
C ALA A 92 5.69 -7.02 0.57
N GLY A 93 4.96 -7.94 1.21
CA GLY A 93 3.54 -8.18 0.93
C GLY A 93 2.57 -7.09 1.42
N PHE A 94 3.03 -6.14 2.25
CA PHE A 94 2.23 -5.00 2.76
C PHE A 94 3.06 -3.71 2.78
N VAL A 95 4.02 -3.63 3.71
CA VAL A 95 4.87 -2.46 3.92
C VAL A 95 6.34 -2.89 4.02
N ASN A 96 7.26 -2.10 3.46
CA ASN A 96 8.70 -2.42 3.53
C ASN A 96 9.34 -2.06 4.86
N ASN A 97 8.99 -0.90 5.41
CA ASN A 97 9.63 -0.36 6.61
C ASN A 97 8.58 0.04 7.64
N THR A 98 8.75 -0.41 8.87
CA THR A 98 7.93 0.00 10.03
C THR A 98 8.81 0.68 11.06
N ASN A 99 8.41 1.85 11.55
CA ASN A 99 9.09 2.55 12.62
C ASN A 99 8.08 3.21 13.57
N ASP A 100 8.10 2.83 14.84
CA ASP A 100 7.14 3.33 15.83
C ASP A 100 7.51 4.73 16.36
N GLY A 101 8.72 5.21 16.06
CA GLY A 101 9.32 6.42 16.62
C GLY A 101 10.50 6.09 17.51
#